data_AF-A0A2G9MYQ2-F1
#
_entry.id   AF-A0A2G9MYQ2-F1
#
_cell.length_a   1.000
_cell.length_b   1.000
_cell.length_c   1.000
_cell.angle_alpha   90.00
_cell.angle_beta   90.00
_cell.angle_gamma   90.00
#
_symmetry.space_group_name_H-M   'P 1'
#
loop_
_entity.id
_entity.type
_entity.pdbx_description
1 polymer ?
#
loop_
_entity_poly.entity_id
_entity_poly.type
_entity_poly.pdbx_seq_one_letter_code
_entity_poly.pdbx_strand_id
1 'polypeptide(L)'
;MVSRIEVGLKDASLDGRGIRVLKQLREDLKITSVSSVYTVSAYTIDGELNEAELKNLSENVFCDSVVERYTCGEPLLKDKSFTFAIEIGFRPGVTDNVGTTSKEAIEDVLKRKLKGSAYTSTQYYFYGKISEGEAKEIAEKLLSNPLIERSTIISGEKWDSKKGFPLAVPKVMLKHEPKVEEVKILEKTQSELGKLSVERCLALSNEEWNAIKGHFGKEDIQNERKQHTLSKNPTDVEIECIAQTWSEHCKHKIFNAKITYEENGKKEEINSLFDTYIRASTEEIGKKVDWLVSVFSDNAGIIKFNKDCNVAFKVETHNAPSALDPYGGALTGIVGVNRDVLGAGMGARFIFNT
;
A
#
# COMPACT_ATOMS: atom_id res chain seq x y z
N MET A 1 27.66 -3.72 -0.24
CA MET A 1 27.80 -4.92 0.61
C MET A 1 26.45 -5.17 1.27
N VAL A 2 26.06 -6.41 1.55
CA VAL A 2 24.77 -6.71 2.20
C VAL A 2 25.08 -7.38 3.53
N SER A 3 24.49 -6.86 4.59
CA SER A 3 24.62 -7.40 5.94
C SER A 3 23.24 -7.78 6.47
N ARG A 4 23.19 -8.71 7.42
CA ARG A 4 21.93 -9.10 8.07
C ARG A 4 22.11 -9.11 9.58
N ILE A 5 21.14 -8.54 10.28
CA ILE A 5 20.99 -8.64 11.73
C ILE A 5 19.74 -9.47 11.97
N GLU A 6 19.86 -10.54 12.76
CA GLU A 6 18.73 -11.36 13.19
C GLU A 6 18.52 -11.17 14.68
N VAL A 7 17.28 -10.93 15.10
CA VAL A 7 16.90 -10.65 16.48
C VAL A 7 15.75 -11.56 16.88
N GLY A 8 15.86 -12.18 18.05
CA GLY A 8 14.81 -13.01 18.60
C GLY A 8 14.86 -13.08 20.12
N LEU A 9 13.76 -13.50 20.73
CA LEU A 9 13.62 -13.56 22.18
C LEU A 9 14.58 -14.59 22.79
N LYS A 10 15.16 -14.25 23.95
CA LYS A 10 15.97 -15.18 24.73
C LYS A 10 15.13 -16.36 25.22
N ASP A 11 13.92 -16.06 25.69
CA ASP A 11 12.92 -17.03 26.13
C ASP A 11 11.84 -17.20 25.06
N ALA A 12 11.86 -18.36 24.40
CA ALA A 12 10.90 -18.70 23.35
C ALA A 12 9.45 -18.82 23.87
N SER A 13 9.23 -19.03 25.17
CA SER A 13 7.89 -19.12 25.75
C SER A 13 7.16 -17.77 25.79
N LEU A 14 7.88 -16.66 25.64
CA LEU A 14 7.33 -15.31 25.56
C LEU A 14 7.07 -14.86 24.12
N ASP A 15 7.33 -15.71 23.12
CA ASP A 15 7.10 -15.39 21.72
C ASP A 15 5.60 -15.37 21.38
N GLY A 16 4.98 -14.23 21.62
CA GLY A 16 3.56 -14.01 21.33
C GLY A 16 3.20 -14.15 19.85
N ARG A 17 4.13 -13.91 18.92
CA ARG A 17 3.89 -14.11 17.49
C ARG A 17 3.89 -15.60 17.17
N GLY A 18 4.88 -16.34 17.65
CA GLY A 18 4.94 -17.80 17.53
C GLY A 18 3.73 -18.50 18.13
N ILE A 19 3.32 -18.10 19.36
CA ILE A 19 2.14 -18.64 20.04
C ILE A 19 0.86 -18.38 19.22
N ARG A 20 0.71 -17.18 18.66
CA ARG A 20 -0.44 -16.83 17.81
C ARG A 20 -0.50 -17.68 16.55
N VAL A 21 0.62 -17.82 15.85
CA VAL A 21 0.70 -18.68 14.65
C VAL A 21 0.36 -20.12 15.02
N LEU A 22 0.89 -20.66 16.11
CA LEU A 22 0.57 -22.00 16.58
C LEU A 22 -0.94 -22.19 16.82
N LYS A 23 -1.61 -21.19 17.38
CA LYS A 23 -3.07 -21.20 17.57
C LYS A 23 -3.80 -21.23 16.22
N GLN A 24 -3.43 -20.36 15.29
CA GLN A 24 -4.04 -20.29 13.95
C GLN A 24 -3.80 -21.58 13.14
N LEU A 25 -2.64 -22.22 13.25
CA LEU A 25 -2.39 -23.52 12.63
C LEU A 25 -3.44 -24.56 13.05
N ARG A 26 -3.79 -24.59 14.34
CA ARG A 26 -4.75 -25.54 14.91
C ARG A 26 -6.20 -25.18 14.56
N GLU A 27 -6.53 -23.90 14.61
CA GLU A 27 -7.89 -23.40 14.42
C GLU A 27 -8.26 -23.32 12.93
N ASP A 28 -7.38 -22.77 12.10
CA ASP A 28 -7.68 -22.42 10.71
C ASP A 28 -7.26 -23.54 9.74
N LEU A 29 -6.05 -24.09 9.91
CA LEU A 29 -5.50 -25.13 9.03
C LEU A 29 -5.66 -26.56 9.57
N LYS A 30 -6.15 -26.72 10.80
CA LYS A 30 -6.29 -28.02 11.49
C LYS A 30 -4.99 -28.82 11.66
N ILE A 31 -3.85 -28.14 11.59
CA ILE A 31 -2.52 -28.73 11.79
C ILE A 31 -2.21 -28.76 13.30
N THR A 32 -2.28 -29.95 13.90
CA THR A 32 -2.06 -30.16 15.35
C THR A 32 -0.72 -30.81 15.70
N SER A 33 0.01 -31.27 14.69
CA SER A 33 1.31 -31.94 14.81
C SER A 33 2.48 -30.99 15.11
N VAL A 34 2.23 -29.67 15.07
CA VAL A 34 3.18 -28.63 15.47
C VAL A 34 3.11 -28.42 16.98
N SER A 35 4.25 -28.56 17.63
CA SER A 35 4.40 -28.40 19.09
C SER A 35 4.65 -26.94 19.48
N SER A 36 5.48 -26.23 18.71
CA SER A 36 5.80 -24.82 18.93
C SER A 36 6.27 -24.14 17.64
N VAL A 37 6.19 -22.81 17.64
CA VAL A 37 6.71 -21.94 16.58
C VAL A 37 7.55 -20.87 17.26
N TYR A 38 8.77 -20.65 16.77
CA TYR A 38 9.64 -19.57 17.24
C TYR A 38 9.91 -18.60 16.09
N THR A 39 9.92 -17.32 16.39
CA THR A 39 10.04 -16.25 15.40
C THR A 39 11.30 -15.42 15.59
N VAL A 40 11.84 -14.96 14.47
CA VAL A 40 13.03 -14.11 14.41
C VAL A 40 12.75 -12.96 13.46
N SER A 41 13.03 -11.74 13.92
CA SER A 41 13.04 -10.54 13.08
C SER A 41 14.37 -10.44 12.38
N ALA A 42 14.37 -10.34 11.05
CA ALA A 42 15.58 -10.21 10.25
C ALA A 42 15.60 -8.85 9.53
N TYR A 43 16.69 -8.10 9.73
CA TYR A 43 16.97 -6.82 9.12
C TYR A 43 18.10 -6.99 8.12
N THR A 44 17.77 -6.96 6.84
CA THR A 44 18.73 -7.05 5.73
C THR A 44 19.09 -5.63 5.30
N ILE A 45 20.34 -5.25 5.53
CA ILE A 45 20.86 -3.91 5.26
C ILE A 45 21.73 -3.97 4.01
N ASP A 46 21.27 -3.32 2.96
CA ASP A 46 22.06 -3.06 1.77
C ASP A 46 22.82 -1.74 1.96
N GLY A 47 24.12 -1.84 2.19
CA GLY A 47 24.99 -0.71 2.47
C GLY A 47 26.35 -1.14 3.00
N GLU A 48 27.32 -0.23 2.93
CA GLU A 48 28.65 -0.45 3.50
C GLU A 48 28.60 -0.20 5.01
N LEU A 49 28.72 -1.28 5.78
CA LEU A 49 28.82 -1.29 7.23
C LEU A 49 29.99 -2.19 7.63
N ASN A 50 30.85 -1.71 8.53
CA ASN A 50 31.88 -2.55 9.13
C ASN A 50 31.34 -3.31 10.36
N GLU A 51 32.11 -4.26 10.88
CA GLU A 51 31.70 -5.11 12.02
C GLU A 51 31.38 -4.31 13.28
N ALA A 52 32.14 -3.25 13.56
CA ALA A 52 31.91 -2.40 14.73
C ALA A 52 30.60 -1.60 14.60
N GLU A 53 30.30 -1.09 13.41
CA GLU A 53 29.03 -0.43 13.10
C GLU A 53 27.85 -1.41 13.24
N LEU A 54 27.96 -2.63 12.68
CA LEU A 54 26.91 -3.65 12.79
C LEU A 54 26.65 -4.03 14.23
N LYS A 55 27.69 -4.20 15.04
CA LYS A 55 27.56 -4.48 16.46
C LYS A 55 26.87 -3.33 17.20
N ASN A 56 27.33 -2.10 16.98
CA ASN A 56 26.76 -0.91 17.59
C ASN A 56 25.27 -0.75 17.26
N LEU A 57 24.90 -0.92 15.98
CA LEU A 57 23.51 -0.89 15.53
C LEU A 57 22.68 -2.01 16.16
N SER A 58 23.22 -3.20 16.27
CA SER A 58 22.50 -4.33 16.89
C SER A 58 22.20 -4.05 18.36
N GLU A 59 23.16 -3.53 19.12
CA GLU A 59 23.02 -3.26 20.56
C GLU A 59 22.16 -2.02 20.87
N ASN A 60 22.14 -1.01 19.99
CA ASN A 60 21.51 0.29 20.29
C ASN A 60 20.26 0.62 19.46
N VAL A 61 19.99 -0.14 18.39
CA VAL A 61 18.84 0.10 17.50
C VAL A 61 17.93 -1.11 17.41
N PHE A 62 18.50 -2.29 17.16
CA PHE A 62 17.71 -3.45 16.73
C PHE A 62 17.36 -4.44 17.84
N CYS A 63 18.11 -4.50 18.94
CA CYS A 63 17.92 -5.52 19.96
C CYS A 63 17.69 -4.89 21.34
N ASP A 64 16.61 -5.28 22.00
CA ASP A 64 16.44 -5.07 23.43
C ASP A 64 17.25 -6.11 24.20
N SER A 65 18.42 -5.71 24.69
CA SER A 65 19.34 -6.60 25.40
C SER A 65 18.78 -7.24 26.68
N VAL A 66 17.64 -6.80 27.21
CA VAL A 66 17.01 -7.43 28.39
C VAL A 66 16.36 -8.74 27.98
N VAL A 67 15.51 -8.70 26.96
CA VAL A 67 14.61 -9.81 26.57
C VAL A 67 15.01 -10.50 25.26
N GLU A 68 15.84 -9.88 24.44
CA GLU A 68 16.24 -10.36 23.11
C GLU A 68 17.73 -10.68 23.02
N ARG A 69 18.05 -11.46 22.00
CA ARG A 69 19.42 -11.76 21.55
C ARG A 69 19.50 -11.51 20.05
N TYR A 70 20.69 -11.20 19.58
CA TYR A 70 20.94 -10.93 18.17
C TYR A 70 22.14 -11.71 17.64
N THR A 71 22.20 -11.82 16.31
CA THR A 71 23.41 -12.20 15.55
C THR A 71 23.63 -11.24 14.39
N CYS A 72 24.89 -11.11 13.96
CA CYS A 72 25.27 -10.29 12.80
C CYS A 72 25.94 -11.20 11.75
N GLY A 73 25.37 -11.25 10.55
CA GLY A 73 25.95 -11.99 9.42
C GLY A 73 25.87 -13.52 9.52
N GLU A 74 25.32 -14.06 10.60
CA GLU A 74 25.07 -15.49 10.79
C GLU A 74 23.65 -15.74 11.32
N PRO A 75 23.08 -16.94 11.10
CA PRO A 75 21.73 -17.24 11.56
C PRO A 75 21.65 -17.28 13.08
N LEU A 76 20.57 -16.72 13.65
CA LEU A 76 20.31 -16.75 15.09
C LEU A 76 20.11 -18.19 15.57
N LEU A 77 19.35 -18.99 14.80
CA LEU A 77 19.15 -20.41 15.08
C LEU A 77 20.15 -21.28 14.31
N LYS A 78 21.10 -21.84 15.07
CA LYS A 78 22.11 -22.77 14.56
C LYS A 78 21.68 -24.24 14.68
N ASP A 79 20.68 -24.52 15.51
CA ASP A 79 20.15 -25.87 15.73
C ASP A 79 19.21 -26.28 14.58
N LYS A 80 19.23 -27.57 14.22
CA LYS A 80 18.37 -28.21 13.21
C LYS A 80 17.18 -28.96 13.82
N SER A 81 16.84 -28.69 15.08
CA SER A 81 15.74 -29.34 15.79
C SER A 81 14.35 -28.93 15.28
N PHE A 82 14.24 -27.83 14.54
CA PHE A 82 13.03 -27.47 13.81
C PHE A 82 12.89 -28.29 12.52
N THR A 83 11.66 -28.50 12.07
CA THR A 83 11.36 -29.34 10.90
C THR A 83 11.28 -28.52 9.62
N PHE A 84 10.75 -27.29 9.71
CA PHE A 84 10.73 -26.32 8.63
C PHE A 84 10.98 -24.92 9.15
N ALA A 85 11.64 -24.11 8.33
CA ALA A 85 11.77 -22.67 8.51
C ALA A 85 11.13 -21.95 7.31
N ILE A 86 10.38 -20.89 7.58
CA ILE A 86 9.74 -20.05 6.56
C ILE A 86 10.13 -18.59 6.79
N GLU A 87 10.72 -17.92 5.80
CA GLU A 87 10.97 -16.47 5.83
C GLU A 87 9.91 -15.75 4.99
N ILE A 88 9.22 -14.78 5.60
CA ILE A 88 8.29 -13.88 4.93
C ILE A 88 8.89 -12.49 4.90
N GLY A 89 8.97 -11.88 3.72
CA GLY A 89 9.40 -10.50 3.55
C GLY A 89 8.69 -9.83 2.38
N PHE A 90 8.84 -8.52 2.24
CA PHE A 90 8.17 -7.79 1.17
C PHE A 90 8.74 -8.08 -0.22
N ARG A 91 7.87 -7.99 -1.24
CA ARG A 91 8.25 -8.01 -2.66
C ARG A 91 8.94 -6.71 -3.05
N PRO A 92 9.78 -6.72 -4.11
CA PRO A 92 10.35 -5.50 -4.65
C PRO A 92 9.29 -4.45 -5.00
N GLY A 93 9.49 -3.21 -4.53
CA GLY A 93 8.59 -2.09 -4.80
C GLY A 93 7.43 -1.93 -3.81
N VAL A 94 7.25 -2.90 -2.90
CA VAL A 94 6.32 -2.76 -1.79
C VAL A 94 6.96 -1.91 -0.70
N THR A 95 6.16 -1.06 -0.07
CA THR A 95 6.62 -0.16 1.00
C THR A 95 6.89 -0.96 2.28
N ASP A 96 8.14 -0.96 2.73
CA ASP A 96 8.55 -1.50 4.02
C ASP A 96 8.75 -0.36 5.03
N ASN A 97 7.75 -0.11 5.87
CA ASN A 97 7.80 0.96 6.87
C ASN A 97 8.88 0.71 7.93
N VAL A 98 9.05 -0.53 8.36
CA VAL A 98 10.06 -0.88 9.36
C VAL A 98 11.44 -0.77 8.73
N GLY A 99 11.62 -1.19 7.48
CA GLY A 99 12.85 -1.00 6.72
C GLY A 99 13.21 0.48 6.53
N THR A 100 12.22 1.32 6.24
CA THR A 100 12.40 2.78 6.12
C THR A 100 12.84 3.39 7.44
N THR A 101 12.12 3.10 8.53
CA THR A 101 12.47 3.56 9.88
C THR A 101 13.82 3.02 10.34
N SER A 102 14.15 1.77 9.98
CA SER A 102 15.46 1.15 10.26
C SER A 102 16.58 1.90 9.56
N LYS A 103 16.39 2.31 8.31
CA LYS A 103 17.35 3.16 7.59
C LYS A 103 17.54 4.49 8.30
N GLU A 104 16.45 5.17 8.68
CA GLU A 104 16.53 6.45 9.40
C GLU A 104 17.30 6.30 10.73
N ALA A 105 17.00 5.26 11.51
CA ALA A 105 17.68 4.97 12.76
C ALA A 105 19.18 4.65 12.56
N ILE A 106 19.52 3.88 11.51
CA ILE A 106 20.92 3.64 11.12
C ILE A 106 21.63 4.96 10.81
N GLU A 107 21.01 5.82 9.99
CA GLU A 107 21.60 7.10 9.60
C GLU A 107 21.80 8.04 10.80
N ASP A 108 20.86 8.03 11.75
CA ASP A 108 20.96 8.83 12.97
C ASP A 108 22.06 8.33 13.92
N VAL A 109 22.15 7.02 14.16
CA VAL A 109 23.18 6.45 15.05
C VAL A 109 24.58 6.58 14.43
N LEU A 110 24.72 6.37 13.12
CA LEU A 110 26.02 6.50 12.44
C LEU A 110 26.38 7.93 12.06
N LYS A 111 25.45 8.89 12.22
CA LYS A 111 25.60 10.30 11.83
C LYS A 111 26.05 10.48 10.38
N ARG A 112 25.59 9.60 9.48
CA ARG A 112 25.89 9.62 8.04
C ARG A 112 24.76 9.00 7.23
N LYS A 113 24.65 9.38 5.96
CA LYS A 113 23.70 8.77 5.03
C LYS A 113 24.11 7.35 4.65
N LEU A 114 23.12 6.45 4.60
CA LEU A 114 23.30 5.07 4.16
C LEU A 114 23.16 5.02 2.63
N LYS A 115 24.23 4.62 1.94
CA LYS A 115 24.20 4.35 0.51
C LYS A 115 23.53 2.99 0.26
N GLY A 116 22.19 2.99 0.29
CA GLY A 116 21.33 1.83 0.10
C GLY A 116 20.07 1.92 0.96
N SER A 117 19.55 0.78 1.41
CA SER A 117 18.31 0.67 2.16
C SER A 117 18.35 -0.49 3.16
N ALA A 118 17.45 -0.46 4.14
CA ALA A 118 17.18 -1.59 5.03
C ALA A 118 15.84 -2.23 4.68
N TYR A 119 15.77 -3.54 4.84
CA TYR A 119 14.62 -4.37 4.51
C TYR A 119 14.34 -5.34 5.65
N THR A 120 13.07 -5.60 5.90
CA THR A 120 12.65 -6.47 6.99
C THR A 120 11.98 -7.73 6.48
N SER A 121 12.15 -8.78 7.27
CA SER A 121 11.49 -10.06 7.09
C SER A 121 11.30 -10.73 8.44
N THR A 122 10.29 -11.59 8.54
CA THR A 122 10.07 -12.46 9.69
C THR A 122 10.40 -13.89 9.31
N GLN A 123 11.22 -14.54 10.11
CA GLN A 123 11.51 -15.96 10.01
C GLN A 123 10.69 -16.72 11.05
N TYR A 124 10.10 -17.83 10.64
CA TYR A 124 9.28 -18.71 11.45
C TYR A 124 9.91 -20.10 11.45
N TYR A 125 10.26 -20.59 12.63
CA TYR A 125 10.84 -21.92 12.84
C TYR A 125 9.80 -22.81 13.51
N PHE A 126 9.44 -23.91 12.84
CA PHE A 126 8.37 -24.79 13.27
C PHE A 126 8.92 -26.09 13.84
N TYR A 127 8.52 -26.43 15.06
CA TYR A 127 8.94 -27.65 15.76
C TYR A 127 7.78 -28.64 15.83
N GLY A 128 8.01 -29.89 15.41
CA GLY A 128 6.98 -30.93 15.34
C GLY A 128 6.93 -31.57 13.96
N LYS A 129 5.88 -32.34 13.64
CA LYS A 129 5.80 -33.02 12.34
C LYS A 129 5.04 -32.15 11.34
N ILE A 130 5.71 -31.74 10.27
CA ILE A 130 5.14 -30.98 9.16
C ILE A 130 5.62 -31.62 7.87
N SER A 131 4.72 -31.82 6.91
CA SER A 131 5.05 -32.21 5.55
C SER A 131 5.42 -30.99 4.68
N GLU A 132 6.12 -31.22 3.56
CA GLU A 132 6.43 -30.11 2.64
C GLU A 132 5.17 -29.44 2.06
N GLY A 133 4.10 -30.22 1.86
CA GLY A 133 2.80 -29.70 1.43
C GLY A 133 2.17 -28.76 2.46
N GLU A 134 2.15 -29.17 3.72
CA GLU A 134 1.67 -28.33 4.83
C GLU A 134 2.55 -27.08 5.00
N ALA A 135 3.87 -27.18 4.86
CA ALA A 135 4.75 -26.01 4.94
C ALA A 135 4.43 -24.95 3.86
N LYS A 136 4.11 -25.40 2.63
CA LYS A 136 3.66 -24.51 1.55
C LYS A 136 2.31 -23.89 1.86
N GLU A 137 1.36 -24.69 2.34
CA GLU A 137 0.04 -24.21 2.72
C GLU A 137 0.10 -23.17 3.85
N ILE A 138 0.94 -23.40 4.87
CA ILE A 138 1.19 -22.44 5.95
C ILE A 138 1.75 -21.13 5.39
N ALA A 139 2.74 -21.19 4.50
CA ALA A 139 3.31 -19.99 3.90
C ALA A 139 2.28 -19.19 3.10
N GLU A 140 1.49 -19.85 2.25
CA GLU A 140 0.58 -19.20 1.29
C GLU A 140 -0.75 -18.76 1.89
N LYS A 141 -1.32 -19.54 2.82
CA LYS A 141 -2.67 -19.28 3.35
C LYS A 141 -2.68 -18.57 4.69
N LEU A 142 -1.60 -18.68 5.47
CA LEU A 142 -1.56 -18.16 6.84
C LEU A 142 -0.52 -17.05 7.04
N LEU A 143 0.70 -17.24 6.54
CA LEU A 143 1.81 -16.35 6.88
C LEU A 143 2.05 -15.20 5.92
N SER A 144 1.59 -15.28 4.67
CA SER A 144 1.88 -14.24 3.68
C SER A 144 0.68 -13.85 2.82
N ASN A 145 0.64 -12.58 2.44
CA ASN A 145 -0.17 -12.09 1.34
C ASN A 145 0.68 -12.11 0.05
N PRO A 146 0.43 -13.04 -0.90
CA PRO A 146 1.29 -13.23 -2.06
C PRO A 146 1.31 -12.03 -3.02
N LEU A 147 0.38 -11.08 -2.91
CA LEU A 147 0.38 -9.84 -3.69
C LEU A 147 1.54 -8.91 -3.30
N ILE A 148 1.89 -8.88 -2.01
CA ILE A 148 2.82 -7.90 -1.44
C ILE A 148 4.04 -8.55 -0.78
N GLU A 149 3.97 -9.83 -0.45
CA GLU A 149 5.02 -10.57 0.23
C GLU A 149 5.56 -11.73 -0.60
N ARG A 150 6.81 -12.09 -0.31
CA ARG A 150 7.49 -13.30 -0.76
C ARG A 150 7.64 -14.25 0.42
N SER A 151 7.60 -15.54 0.15
CA SER A 151 7.93 -16.59 1.10
C SER A 151 9.14 -17.38 0.62
N THR A 152 9.97 -17.83 1.56
CA THR A 152 11.06 -18.77 1.29
C THR A 152 10.99 -19.89 2.32
N ILE A 153 10.94 -21.13 1.85
CA ILE A 153 10.74 -22.31 2.69
C ILE A 153 11.99 -23.18 2.65
N ILE A 154 12.52 -23.55 3.81
CA ILE A 154 13.67 -24.43 3.96
C ILE A 154 13.32 -25.54 4.96
N SER A 155 13.50 -26.81 4.58
CA SER A 155 13.37 -27.92 5.54
C SER A 155 14.55 -27.93 6.51
N GLY A 156 14.34 -28.40 7.74
CA GLY A 156 15.39 -28.54 8.75
C GLY A 156 16.58 -29.38 8.27
N GLU A 157 16.31 -30.41 7.46
CA GLU A 157 17.35 -31.22 6.82
C GLU A 157 18.27 -30.39 5.91
N LYS A 158 17.68 -29.47 5.13
CA LYS A 158 18.39 -28.59 4.18
C LYS A 158 18.91 -27.31 4.83
N TRP A 159 18.65 -27.07 6.12
CA TRP A 159 19.14 -25.90 6.82
C TRP A 159 20.67 -25.86 6.87
N ASP A 160 21.26 -24.73 6.50
CA ASP A 160 22.69 -24.47 6.68
C ASP A 160 22.85 -23.54 7.87
N SER A 161 23.36 -24.05 9.00
CA SER A 161 23.52 -23.29 10.24
C SER A 161 24.56 -22.17 10.17
N LYS A 162 25.30 -22.05 9.07
CA LYS A 162 26.23 -20.95 8.79
C LYS A 162 25.65 -19.91 7.85
N LYS A 163 24.75 -20.29 6.93
CA LYS A 163 24.19 -19.40 5.92
C LYS A 163 22.75 -18.95 6.20
N GLY A 164 21.94 -19.84 6.77
CA GLY A 164 20.52 -19.61 7.02
C GLY A 164 19.74 -19.34 5.73
N PHE A 165 18.82 -18.38 5.79
CA PHE A 165 18.06 -17.94 4.62
C PHE A 165 18.93 -17.15 3.63
N PRO A 166 18.67 -17.26 2.31
CA PRO A 166 19.32 -16.43 1.32
C PRO A 166 19.12 -14.93 1.60
N LEU A 167 20.20 -14.15 1.49
CA LEU A 167 20.13 -12.69 1.58
C LEU A 167 19.38 -12.13 0.35
N ALA A 168 18.10 -11.83 0.53
CA ALA A 168 17.27 -11.21 -0.50
C ALA A 168 17.19 -9.70 -0.27
N VAL A 169 17.67 -8.93 -1.26
CA VAL A 169 17.51 -7.47 -1.31
C VAL A 169 16.39 -7.17 -2.31
N PRO A 170 15.15 -6.86 -1.87
CA PRO A 170 14.01 -6.67 -2.75
C PRO A 170 14.06 -5.28 -3.44
N LYS A 171 15.08 -5.04 -4.26
CA LYS A 171 15.19 -3.83 -5.08
C LYS A 171 14.34 -3.93 -6.33
N VAL A 172 13.63 -2.85 -6.65
CA VAL A 172 13.00 -2.70 -7.97
C VAL A 172 14.11 -2.55 -9.00
N MET A 173 14.23 -3.55 -9.86
CA MET A 173 15.16 -3.53 -10.99
C MET A 173 14.37 -3.15 -12.23
N LEU A 174 14.46 -1.89 -12.64
CA LEU A 174 13.89 -1.45 -13.91
C LEU A 174 14.73 -2.05 -15.04
N LYS A 175 14.07 -2.76 -15.97
CA LYS A 175 14.73 -3.35 -17.15
C LYS A 175 15.01 -2.31 -18.24
N HIS A 176 14.54 -1.08 -18.07
CA HIS A 176 14.68 0.02 -19.02
C HIS A 176 14.83 1.35 -18.27
N GLU A 177 15.37 2.35 -18.97
CA GLU A 177 15.40 3.74 -18.52
C GLU A 177 13.98 4.34 -18.65
N PRO A 178 13.38 4.91 -17.59
CA PRO A 178 12.08 5.57 -17.68
C PRO A 178 12.10 6.69 -18.73
N LYS A 179 11.14 6.65 -19.66
CA LYS A 179 10.98 7.66 -20.71
C LYS A 179 9.52 8.03 -20.83
N VAL A 180 9.27 9.31 -21.08
CA VAL A 180 7.95 9.80 -21.46
C VAL A 180 7.71 9.42 -22.91
N GLU A 181 6.58 8.76 -23.18
CA GLU A 181 6.26 8.23 -24.51
C GLU A 181 5.19 9.09 -25.17
N GLU A 182 5.36 9.40 -26.46
CA GLU A 182 4.28 9.98 -27.26
C GLU A 182 3.26 8.90 -27.62
N VAL A 183 1.99 9.15 -27.30
CA VAL A 183 0.88 8.26 -27.63
C VAL A 183 0.13 8.80 -28.85
N LYS A 184 0.39 8.19 -30.01
CA LYS A 184 -0.16 8.56 -31.32
C LYS A 184 -1.68 8.31 -31.46
N ILE A 185 -2.50 9.03 -30.70
CA ILE A 185 -3.96 8.82 -30.65
C ILE A 185 -4.68 9.43 -31.85
N LEU A 186 -4.13 10.48 -32.47
CA LEU A 186 -4.80 11.19 -33.56
C LEU A 186 -4.95 10.28 -34.78
N GLU A 187 -3.95 9.45 -35.03
CA GLU A 187 -3.85 8.51 -36.14
C GLU A 187 -4.55 7.16 -35.87
N LYS A 188 -4.85 6.84 -34.61
CA LYS A 188 -5.47 5.57 -34.22
C LYS A 188 -6.96 5.51 -34.54
N THR A 189 -7.41 4.35 -35.02
CA THR A 189 -8.82 3.98 -35.13
C THR A 189 -9.43 3.68 -33.77
N GLN A 190 -10.77 3.65 -33.68
CA GLN A 190 -11.47 3.35 -32.42
C GLN A 190 -11.09 1.97 -31.85
N SER A 191 -10.90 0.98 -32.72
CA SER A 191 -10.47 -0.37 -32.31
C SER A 191 -9.08 -0.36 -31.68
N GLU A 192 -8.15 0.41 -32.25
CA GLU A 192 -6.79 0.54 -31.70
C GLU A 192 -6.76 1.30 -30.37
N LEU A 193 -7.63 2.29 -30.18
CA LEU A 193 -7.79 2.99 -28.90
C LEU A 193 -8.40 2.09 -27.82
N GLY A 194 -9.36 1.24 -28.20
CA GLY A 194 -9.91 0.22 -27.31
C GLY A 194 -8.83 -0.76 -26.84
N LYS A 195 -7.98 -1.25 -27.76
CA LYS A 195 -6.83 -2.10 -27.40
C LYS A 195 -5.86 -1.39 -26.47
N LEU A 196 -5.50 -0.14 -26.79
CA LEU A 196 -4.63 0.68 -25.95
C LEU A 196 -5.19 0.83 -24.52
N SER A 197 -6.50 0.99 -24.38
CA SER A 197 -7.17 1.12 -23.08
C SER A 197 -7.05 -0.14 -22.24
N VAL A 198 -7.13 -1.32 -22.87
CA VAL A 198 -6.95 -2.60 -22.19
C VAL A 198 -5.48 -2.81 -21.83
N GLU A 199 -4.58 -2.60 -22.78
CA GLU A 199 -3.13 -2.80 -22.60
C GLU A 199 -2.56 -1.92 -21.48
N ARG A 200 -3.04 -0.68 -21.35
CA ARG A 200 -2.59 0.28 -20.33
C ARG A 200 -3.56 0.45 -19.16
N CYS A 201 -4.64 -0.35 -19.09
CA CYS A 201 -5.65 -0.24 -18.02
C CYS A 201 -6.27 1.16 -17.86
N LEU A 202 -6.43 1.90 -18.96
CA LEU A 202 -6.95 3.29 -18.94
C LEU A 202 -8.45 3.37 -18.68
N ALA A 203 -9.19 2.29 -18.97
CA ALA A 203 -10.64 2.20 -18.78
C ALA A 203 -11.47 3.35 -19.43
N LEU A 204 -10.95 3.96 -20.50
CA LEU A 204 -11.62 5.05 -21.24
C LEU A 204 -12.68 4.50 -22.20
N SER A 205 -13.86 5.14 -22.23
CA SER A 205 -14.95 4.82 -23.16
C SER A 205 -14.66 5.35 -24.57
N ASN A 206 -15.49 4.93 -25.54
CA ASN A 206 -15.36 5.42 -26.90
C ASN A 206 -15.62 6.94 -27.01
N GLU A 207 -16.60 7.42 -26.26
CA GLU A 207 -16.97 8.83 -26.18
C GLU A 207 -15.84 9.66 -25.57
N GLU A 208 -15.18 9.14 -24.52
CA GLU A 208 -14.04 9.79 -23.89
C GLU A 208 -12.84 9.87 -24.84
N TRP A 209 -12.54 8.78 -25.58
CA TRP A 209 -11.52 8.82 -26.61
C TRP A 209 -11.81 9.83 -27.71
N ASN A 210 -13.05 9.91 -28.16
CA ASN A 210 -13.46 10.90 -29.15
C ASN A 210 -13.30 12.32 -28.61
N ALA A 211 -13.63 12.57 -27.34
CA ALA A 211 -13.42 13.87 -26.70
C ALA A 211 -11.94 14.22 -26.58
N ILE A 212 -11.10 13.27 -26.17
CA ILE A 212 -9.64 13.44 -26.06
C ILE A 212 -9.04 13.74 -27.44
N LYS A 213 -9.33 12.91 -28.46
CA LYS A 213 -8.89 13.15 -29.83
C LYS A 213 -9.39 14.48 -30.37
N GLY A 214 -10.65 14.82 -30.08
CA GLY A 214 -11.25 16.08 -30.46
C GLY A 214 -10.52 17.27 -29.86
N HIS A 215 -10.11 17.19 -28.59
CA HIS A 215 -9.33 18.23 -27.91
C HIS A 215 -7.92 18.36 -28.50
N PHE A 216 -7.17 17.27 -28.54
CA PHE A 216 -5.81 17.30 -29.09
C PHE A 216 -5.82 17.66 -30.58
N GLY A 217 -6.85 17.32 -31.34
CA GLY A 217 -6.95 17.65 -32.77
C GLY A 217 -7.21 19.12 -33.09
N LYS A 218 -7.55 19.98 -32.12
CA LYS A 218 -7.86 21.40 -32.40
C LYS A 218 -6.60 22.20 -32.76
N GLU A 219 -6.74 23.10 -33.73
CA GLU A 219 -5.61 23.88 -34.26
C GLU A 219 -4.98 24.81 -33.21
N ASP A 220 -5.79 25.44 -32.36
CA ASP A 220 -5.34 26.28 -31.24
C ASP A 220 -4.49 25.47 -30.24
N ILE A 221 -4.97 24.29 -29.84
CA ILE A 221 -4.24 23.37 -28.95
C ILE A 221 -2.93 22.90 -29.60
N GLN A 222 -2.97 22.56 -30.89
CA GLN A 222 -1.77 22.16 -31.63
C GLN A 222 -0.71 23.28 -31.70
N ASN A 223 -1.16 24.52 -31.87
CA ASN A 223 -0.29 25.69 -31.90
C ASN A 223 0.31 25.98 -30.52
N GLU A 224 -0.48 25.90 -29.45
CA GLU A 224 -0.02 26.04 -28.06
C GLU A 224 1.03 24.98 -27.71
N ARG A 225 0.75 23.71 -28.01
CA ARG A 225 1.71 22.61 -27.79
C ARG A 225 3.03 22.86 -28.50
N LYS A 226 2.99 23.33 -29.75
CA LYS A 226 4.20 23.69 -30.51
C LYS A 226 5.00 24.82 -29.86
N GLN A 227 4.35 25.83 -29.27
CA GLN A 227 5.04 26.90 -28.53
C GLN A 227 5.80 26.36 -27.31
N HIS A 228 5.28 25.30 -26.68
CA HIS A 228 5.92 24.60 -25.56
C HIS A 228 6.85 23.46 -25.98
N THR A 229 7.18 23.32 -27.28
CA THR A 229 8.01 22.22 -27.81
C THR A 229 7.42 20.83 -27.51
N LEU A 230 6.09 20.73 -27.40
CA LEU A 230 5.38 19.47 -27.22
C LEU A 230 4.95 18.88 -28.57
N SER A 231 4.86 17.55 -28.63
CA SER A 231 4.33 16.86 -29.81
C SER A 231 2.85 17.15 -30.02
N LYS A 232 2.36 16.90 -31.23
CA LYS A 232 0.94 17.02 -31.58
C LYS A 232 0.07 16.06 -30.77
N ASN A 233 0.58 14.86 -30.57
CA ASN A 233 -0.06 13.85 -29.76
C ASN A 233 0.24 14.08 -28.27
N PRO A 234 -0.65 13.62 -27.38
CA PRO A 234 -0.38 13.58 -25.96
C PRO A 234 0.75 12.60 -25.64
N THR A 235 1.41 12.86 -24.52
CA THR A 235 2.27 11.91 -23.83
C THR A 235 1.44 10.86 -23.09
N ASP A 236 2.07 9.75 -22.73
CA ASP A 236 1.48 8.73 -21.87
C ASP A 236 1.06 9.31 -20.51
N VAL A 237 1.87 10.18 -19.92
CA VAL A 237 1.53 10.88 -18.66
C VAL A 237 0.25 11.71 -18.78
N GLU A 238 0.07 12.43 -19.90
CA GLU A 238 -1.16 13.21 -20.14
C GLU A 238 -2.39 12.30 -20.27
N ILE A 239 -2.27 11.18 -20.99
CA ILE A 239 -3.36 10.22 -21.14
C ILE A 239 -3.72 9.55 -19.82
N GLU A 240 -2.74 9.11 -19.04
CA GLU A 240 -2.97 8.53 -17.71
C GLU A 240 -3.65 9.54 -16.77
N CYS A 241 -3.21 10.80 -16.78
CA CYS A 241 -3.85 11.86 -15.99
C CYS A 241 -5.32 12.04 -16.36
N ILE A 242 -5.65 12.05 -17.65
CA ILE A 242 -7.05 12.16 -18.11
C ILE A 242 -7.84 10.91 -17.66
N ALA A 243 -7.30 9.71 -17.88
CA ALA A 243 -7.94 8.45 -17.50
C ALA A 243 -8.27 8.40 -16.00
N GLN A 244 -7.32 8.77 -15.13
CA GLN A 244 -7.54 8.78 -13.68
C GLN A 244 -8.56 9.84 -13.26
N THR A 245 -8.46 11.06 -13.78
CA THR A 245 -9.37 12.16 -13.41
C THR A 245 -10.78 11.99 -13.94
N TRP A 246 -10.96 11.25 -15.04
CA TRP A 246 -12.27 10.95 -15.61
C TRP A 246 -12.81 9.59 -15.17
N SER A 247 -12.11 8.84 -14.32
CA SER A 247 -12.63 7.61 -13.72
C SER A 247 -13.94 7.86 -12.96
N GLU A 248 -14.75 6.81 -12.78
CA GLU A 248 -15.98 6.92 -11.98
C GLU A 248 -15.69 7.33 -10.54
N HIS A 249 -14.61 6.80 -9.97
CA HIS A 249 -14.17 7.10 -8.62
C HIS A 249 -13.85 8.59 -8.43
N CYS A 250 -13.25 9.26 -9.43
CA CYS A 250 -12.88 10.68 -9.32
C CYS A 250 -14.01 11.62 -9.76
N LYS A 251 -14.71 11.29 -10.85
CA LYS A 251 -15.69 12.19 -11.46
C LYS A 251 -17.10 12.03 -10.91
N HIS A 252 -17.39 10.89 -10.26
CA HIS A 252 -18.71 10.53 -9.74
C HIS A 252 -19.81 10.66 -10.81
N LYS A 253 -19.63 10.01 -11.97
CA LYS A 253 -20.53 10.20 -13.12
C LYS A 253 -21.93 9.71 -12.80
N ILE A 254 -22.08 8.62 -12.02
CA ILE A 254 -23.39 8.10 -11.60
C ILE A 254 -24.14 9.13 -10.76
N PHE A 255 -23.46 9.77 -9.79
CA PHE A 255 -24.08 10.79 -8.95
C PHE A 255 -24.44 12.06 -9.71
N ASN A 256 -23.78 12.34 -10.84
CA ASN A 256 -24.06 13.48 -11.72
C ASN A 256 -24.93 13.11 -12.93
N ALA A 257 -25.34 11.84 -13.07
CA ALA A 257 -26.07 11.37 -14.23
C ALA A 257 -27.51 11.91 -14.26
N LYS A 258 -28.07 11.99 -15.47
CA LYS A 258 -29.51 12.07 -15.68
C LYS A 258 -30.08 10.65 -15.68
N ILE A 259 -31.03 10.38 -14.79
CA ILE A 259 -31.58 9.05 -14.53
C ILE A 259 -33.08 9.07 -14.83
N THR A 260 -33.52 8.16 -15.70
CA THR A 260 -34.94 7.81 -15.83
C THR A 260 -35.23 6.63 -14.90
N TYR A 261 -36.03 6.85 -13.86
CA TYR A 261 -36.45 5.82 -12.91
C TYR A 261 -37.89 5.38 -13.20
N GLU A 262 -38.19 4.09 -13.16
CA GLU A 262 -39.54 3.56 -13.33
C GLU A 262 -39.84 2.46 -12.32
N GLU A 263 -40.91 2.61 -11.55
CA GLU A 263 -41.38 1.62 -10.59
C GLU A 263 -42.91 1.64 -10.49
N ASN A 264 -43.56 0.47 -10.51
CA ASN A 264 -45.02 0.34 -10.42
C ASN A 264 -45.80 1.20 -11.44
N GLY A 265 -45.26 1.35 -12.65
CA GLY A 265 -45.86 2.17 -13.72
C GLY A 265 -45.73 3.68 -13.51
N LYS A 266 -45.01 4.14 -12.48
CA LYS A 266 -44.64 5.54 -12.29
C LYS A 266 -43.23 5.76 -12.81
N LYS A 267 -43.08 6.78 -13.65
CA LYS A 267 -41.79 7.20 -14.21
C LYS A 267 -41.38 8.55 -13.65
N GLU A 268 -40.11 8.67 -13.27
CA GLU A 268 -39.48 9.85 -12.71
C GLU A 268 -38.18 10.15 -13.47
N GLU A 269 -37.88 11.44 -13.64
CA GLU A 269 -36.62 11.89 -14.23
C GLU A 269 -35.82 12.61 -13.13
N ILE A 270 -34.68 12.05 -12.76
CA ILE A 270 -33.78 12.59 -11.74
C ILE A 270 -32.57 13.21 -12.45
N ASN A 271 -32.31 14.48 -12.18
CA ASN A 271 -31.15 15.17 -12.73
C ASN A 271 -30.07 15.31 -11.66
N SER A 272 -29.07 14.43 -11.68
CA SER A 272 -28.06 14.25 -10.62
C SER A 272 -28.65 13.84 -9.27
N LEU A 273 -28.24 12.67 -8.78
CA LEU A 273 -28.53 12.23 -7.40
C LEU A 273 -27.89 13.19 -6.38
N PHE A 274 -26.68 13.67 -6.67
CA PHE A 274 -25.98 14.61 -5.79
C PHE A 274 -26.73 15.92 -5.66
N ASP A 275 -27.07 16.59 -6.76
CA ASP A 275 -27.73 17.89 -6.70
C ASP A 275 -29.17 17.75 -6.16
N THR A 276 -29.91 16.72 -6.60
CA THR A 276 -31.32 16.52 -6.23
C THR A 276 -31.50 16.13 -4.77
N TYR A 277 -30.73 15.16 -4.27
CA TYR A 277 -31.00 14.55 -2.97
C TYR A 277 -30.02 14.97 -1.86
N ILE A 278 -28.80 15.37 -2.22
CA ILE A 278 -27.76 15.74 -1.24
C ILE A 278 -27.63 17.26 -1.13
N ARG A 279 -27.35 17.95 -2.25
CA ARG A 279 -27.16 19.40 -2.25
C ARG A 279 -28.44 20.14 -1.91
N ALA A 280 -29.54 19.88 -2.61
CA ALA A 280 -30.81 20.57 -2.36
C ALA A 280 -31.30 20.39 -0.92
N SER A 281 -31.21 19.17 -0.37
CA SER A 281 -31.55 18.89 1.03
C SER A 281 -30.68 19.69 2.01
N THR A 282 -29.38 19.82 1.72
CA THR A 282 -28.45 20.60 2.54
C THR A 282 -28.72 22.09 2.46
N GLU A 283 -29.04 22.61 1.27
CA GLU A 283 -29.41 24.02 1.07
C GLU A 283 -30.71 24.37 1.82
N GLU A 284 -31.70 23.47 1.83
CA GLU A 284 -32.93 23.65 2.63
C GLU A 284 -32.66 23.68 4.14
N ILE A 285 -31.70 22.89 4.62
CA ILE A 285 -31.24 22.96 6.02
C ILE A 285 -30.53 24.29 6.27
N GLY A 286 -29.65 24.71 5.36
CA GLY A 286 -28.90 25.97 5.45
C GLY A 286 -29.77 27.23 5.51
N LYS A 287 -30.99 27.19 4.97
CA LYS A 287 -31.97 28.28 5.14
C LYS A 287 -32.49 28.42 6.59
N LYS A 288 -32.35 27.37 7.40
CA LYS A 288 -32.89 27.27 8.76
C LYS A 288 -31.83 27.36 9.85
N VAL A 289 -30.55 27.28 9.48
CA VAL A 289 -29.43 27.24 10.43
C VAL A 289 -28.29 28.15 9.98
N ASP A 290 -27.51 28.67 10.94
CA ASP A 290 -26.38 29.56 10.70
C ASP A 290 -25.01 28.91 10.98
N TRP A 291 -25.00 27.61 11.29
CA TRP A 291 -23.79 26.87 11.66
C TRP A 291 -23.12 26.11 10.51
N LEU A 292 -23.66 26.14 9.30
CA LEU A 292 -22.96 25.61 8.12
C LEU A 292 -21.88 26.60 7.67
N VAL A 293 -20.61 26.18 7.65
CA VAL A 293 -19.48 27.06 7.31
C VAL A 293 -18.92 26.74 5.93
N SER A 294 -18.61 25.47 5.67
CA SER A 294 -18.14 24.99 4.36
C SER A 294 -18.77 23.65 4.06
N VAL A 295 -19.51 23.54 2.95
CA VAL A 295 -20.12 22.28 2.51
C VAL A 295 -19.93 22.17 1.01
N PHE A 296 -19.55 20.98 0.53
CA PHE A 296 -19.33 20.64 -0.90
C PHE A 296 -18.30 21.49 -1.64
N SER A 297 -17.46 22.25 -0.94
CA SER A 297 -16.48 23.19 -1.53
C SER A 297 -15.04 22.91 -1.09
N ASP A 298 -14.83 21.89 -0.25
CA ASP A 298 -13.54 21.54 0.34
C ASP A 298 -13.46 20.02 0.57
N ASN A 299 -12.31 19.53 1.04
CA ASN A 299 -12.04 18.11 1.30
C ASN A 299 -12.87 17.52 2.45
N ALA A 300 -13.40 18.38 3.34
CA ALA A 300 -14.25 18.01 4.47
C ALA A 300 -15.39 19.02 4.67
N GLY A 301 -16.49 18.57 5.28
CA GLY A 301 -17.57 19.46 5.70
C GLY A 301 -17.20 20.18 6.99
N ILE A 302 -17.43 21.49 7.07
CA ILE A 302 -17.12 22.33 8.23
C ILE A 302 -18.39 22.96 8.78
N ILE A 303 -18.58 22.77 10.09
CA ILE A 303 -19.66 23.40 10.85
C ILE A 303 -19.11 24.26 11.98
N LYS A 304 -19.84 25.31 12.34
CA LYS A 304 -19.60 26.10 13.54
C LYS A 304 -20.06 25.30 14.75
N PHE A 305 -19.14 24.99 15.67
CA PHE A 305 -19.50 24.29 16.90
C PHE A 305 -19.81 25.27 18.03
N ASN A 306 -18.99 26.32 18.18
CA ASN A 306 -19.24 27.42 19.10
C ASN A 306 -18.61 28.73 18.57
N LYS A 307 -18.50 29.75 19.43
CA LYS A 307 -17.93 31.05 19.07
C LYS A 307 -16.42 31.03 18.78
N ASP A 308 -15.70 30.04 19.29
CA ASP A 308 -14.24 29.96 19.28
C ASP A 308 -13.72 28.86 18.34
N CYS A 309 -14.55 27.87 17.95
CA CYS A 309 -14.11 26.77 17.10
C CYS A 309 -15.17 26.25 16.12
N ASN A 310 -14.67 25.79 14.97
CA ASN A 310 -15.37 24.97 14.00
C ASN A 310 -14.96 23.50 14.12
N VAL A 311 -15.81 22.61 13.62
CA VAL A 311 -15.53 21.19 13.50
C VAL A 311 -15.56 20.80 12.03
N ALA A 312 -14.48 20.17 11.57
CA ALA A 312 -14.40 19.54 10.27
C ALA A 312 -14.70 18.04 10.40
N PHE A 313 -15.54 17.50 9.52
CA PHE A 313 -15.91 16.10 9.50
C PHE A 313 -15.87 15.54 8.08
N LYS A 314 -15.40 14.30 7.96
CA LYS A 314 -15.31 13.56 6.70
C LYS A 314 -15.44 12.08 6.99
N VAL A 315 -16.08 11.36 6.08
CA VAL A 315 -16.18 9.90 6.07
C VAL A 315 -15.78 9.44 4.69
N GLU A 316 -14.97 8.39 4.63
CA GLU A 316 -14.54 7.75 3.39
C GLU A 316 -14.67 6.23 3.49
N THR A 317 -14.56 5.57 2.35
CA THR A 317 -14.50 4.10 2.28
C THR A 317 -13.28 3.70 1.45
N HIS A 318 -12.71 2.53 1.72
CA HIS A 318 -11.52 2.04 1.02
C HIS A 318 -11.67 0.56 0.63
N ASN A 319 -12.83 0.24 0.03
CA ASN A 319 -13.34 -1.13 -0.08
C ASN A 319 -12.50 -2.03 -0.99
N ALA A 320 -12.24 -1.61 -2.23
CA ALA A 320 -11.56 -2.47 -3.21
C ALA A 320 -10.13 -2.84 -2.79
N PRO A 321 -9.28 -1.90 -2.32
CA PRO A 321 -7.95 -2.28 -1.85
C PRO A 321 -7.99 -3.10 -0.55
N SER A 322 -8.94 -2.84 0.36
CA SER A 322 -9.11 -3.63 1.60
C SER A 322 -9.55 -5.07 1.32
N ALA A 323 -10.22 -5.33 0.19
CA ALA A 323 -10.55 -6.69 -0.23
C ALA A 323 -9.31 -7.49 -0.70
N LEU A 324 -8.27 -6.81 -1.19
CA LEU A 324 -7.03 -7.43 -1.68
C LEU A 324 -5.96 -7.53 -0.59
N ASP A 325 -5.84 -6.48 0.22
CA ASP A 325 -4.96 -6.40 1.39
C ASP A 325 -5.69 -5.67 2.53
N PRO A 326 -6.36 -6.40 3.44
CA PRO A 326 -7.17 -5.80 4.49
C PRO A 326 -6.40 -4.83 5.38
N TYR A 327 -5.14 -5.15 5.72
CA TYR A 327 -4.34 -4.31 6.59
C TYR A 327 -3.89 -3.03 5.88
N GLY A 328 -3.26 -3.16 4.71
CA GLY A 328 -2.82 -2.01 3.93
C GLY A 328 -3.96 -1.11 3.49
N GLY A 329 -5.05 -1.70 2.97
CA GLY A 329 -6.25 -0.97 2.54
C GLY A 329 -6.94 -0.21 3.67
N ALA A 330 -7.08 -0.82 4.86
CA ALA A 330 -7.65 -0.13 6.01
C ALA A 330 -6.73 1.02 6.49
N LEU A 331 -5.42 0.77 6.57
CA LEU A 331 -4.45 1.78 7.01
C LEU A 331 -4.47 2.99 6.08
N THR A 332 -4.42 2.79 4.75
CA THR A 332 -4.47 3.88 3.77
C THR A 332 -5.80 4.61 3.77
N GLY A 333 -6.91 3.91 4.04
CA GLY A 333 -8.22 4.52 4.25
C GLY A 333 -8.25 5.45 5.46
N ILE A 334 -7.78 4.97 6.62
CA ILE A 334 -7.71 5.77 7.87
C ILE A 334 -6.83 7.00 7.68
N VAL A 335 -5.63 6.84 7.12
CA VAL A 335 -4.74 8.00 6.93
C VAL A 335 -5.19 8.92 5.80
N GLY A 336 -5.97 8.40 4.83
CA GLY A 336 -6.60 9.18 3.77
C GLY A 336 -7.60 10.19 4.33
N VAL A 337 -8.60 9.71 5.07
CA VAL A 337 -9.60 10.58 5.70
C VAL A 337 -8.98 11.56 6.69
N ASN A 338 -7.92 11.17 7.39
CA ASN A 338 -7.18 12.09 8.26
C ASN A 338 -6.58 13.26 7.47
N ARG A 339 -6.00 13.01 6.29
CA ARG A 339 -5.43 14.07 5.44
C ARG A 339 -6.49 15.03 4.92
N ASP A 340 -7.67 14.53 4.58
CA ASP A 340 -8.79 15.36 4.13
C ASP A 340 -9.21 16.36 5.20
N VAL A 341 -9.37 15.90 6.44
CA VAL A 341 -9.71 16.78 7.57
C VAL A 341 -8.56 17.75 7.86
N LEU A 342 -7.31 17.28 7.85
CA LEU A 342 -6.13 18.14 8.05
C LEU A 342 -5.96 19.18 6.95
N GLY A 343 -6.36 18.87 5.71
CA GLY A 343 -6.24 19.73 4.54
C GLY A 343 -7.43 20.65 4.31
N ALA A 344 -8.49 20.57 5.13
CA ALA A 344 -9.65 21.44 5.01
C ALA A 344 -9.34 22.86 5.53
N GLY A 345 -9.84 23.88 4.81
CA GLY A 345 -9.60 25.28 5.10
C GLY A 345 -8.10 25.64 5.06
N MET A 346 -7.60 26.21 6.16
CA MET A 346 -6.16 26.54 6.32
C MET A 346 -5.43 25.55 7.23
N GLY A 347 -6.05 24.39 7.49
CA GLY A 347 -5.55 23.41 8.43
C GLY A 347 -6.49 23.20 9.61
N ALA A 348 -6.69 21.94 9.99
CA ALA A 348 -7.44 21.56 11.19
C ALA A 348 -6.57 20.75 12.16
N ARG A 349 -6.97 20.71 13.43
CA ARG A 349 -6.38 19.81 14.42
C ARG A 349 -7.20 18.52 14.48
N PHE A 350 -6.57 17.38 14.23
CA PHE A 350 -7.22 16.07 14.35
C PHE A 350 -7.57 15.77 15.82
N ILE A 351 -8.82 15.35 16.08
CA ILE A 351 -9.31 15.11 17.46
C ILE A 351 -9.58 13.62 17.70
N PHE A 352 -10.39 12.97 16.85
CA PHE A 352 -10.71 11.54 16.96
C PHE A 352 -11.03 10.93 15.59
N ASN A 353 -10.91 9.61 15.48
CA ASN A 353 -11.35 8.78 14.35
C ASN A 353 -12.23 7.64 14.90
N THR A 354 -13.13 7.08 14.08
CA THR A 354 -14.03 5.98 14.45
C THR A 354 -13.91 4.81 13.51
#